data_AF-A0A1E5UMY0-F1
#
_entry.id   AF-A0A1E5UMY0-F1
#
_cell.length_a   1.000
_cell.length_b   1.000
_cell.length_c   1.000
_cell.angle_alpha   90.00
_cell.angle_beta   90.00
_cell.angle_gamma   90.00
#
_symmetry.space_group_name_H-M   'P 1'
#
loop_
_entity.id
_entity.type
_entity.pdbx_description
1 polymer ?
#
loop_
_entity_poly.entity_id
_entity_poly.type
_entity_poly.pdbx_seq_one_letter_code
_entity_poly.pdbx_strand_id
1 'polypeptide(L)'
;MKFAKKYTTYMMGMEAELPAVGIKRLKRMLKKCRSHEGAAASPADSAGRCPGHCSVCDGSFFPSLLNEMSAVVGCFNEKAKKLLELHLASGFKKYTMWLTTKGDKSHGKLIQQGKDLVTYAIINAVAMRKILKKYDKA
;
A
#
# COMPACT_ATOMS: atom_id res chain seq x y z
N MET A 1 3.46 18.97 3.95
CA MET A 1 2.83 17.64 4.15
C MET A 1 3.86 16.50 4.15
N LYS A 2 4.18 15.90 5.31
CA LYS A 2 5.18 14.81 5.47
C LYS A 2 4.58 13.39 5.38
N PHE A 3 3.44 13.20 4.69
CA PHE A 3 2.74 11.90 4.63
C PHE A 3 3.64 10.75 4.15
N ALA A 4 4.42 10.96 3.08
CA ALA A 4 5.32 9.92 2.57
C ALA A 4 6.36 9.48 3.62
N LYS A 5 6.90 10.41 4.42
CA LYS A 5 7.82 10.08 5.51
C LYS A 5 7.10 9.28 6.61
N LYS A 6 5.92 9.74 7.04
CA LYS A 6 5.13 9.07 8.07
C LYS A 6 4.69 7.65 7.65
N TYR A 7 4.32 7.49 6.38
CA TYR A 7 3.97 6.20 5.80
C TYR A 7 5.17 5.23 5.80
N THR A 8 6.34 5.69 5.32
CA THR A 8 7.55 4.86 5.33
C THR A 8 7.96 4.46 6.74
N THR A 9 7.96 5.39 7.71
CA THR A 9 8.25 5.07 9.12
C THR A 9 7.27 4.06 9.70
N TYR A 10 5.97 4.18 9.38
CA TYR A 10 4.97 3.21 9.83
C TYR A 10 5.19 1.83 9.23
N MET A 11 5.48 1.73 7.93
CA MET A 11 5.77 0.44 7.28
C MET A 11 7.07 -0.19 7.81
N MET A 12 8.11 0.60 8.11
CA MET A 12 9.37 0.11 8.71
C MET A 12 9.19 -0.36 10.16
N GLY A 13 8.20 0.18 10.88
CA GLY A 13 7.91 -0.21 12.26
C GLY A 13 7.08 -1.50 12.39
N MET A 14 6.62 -2.08 11.28
CA MET A 14 5.97 -3.39 11.29
C MET A 14 7.05 -4.48 11.19
N GLU A 15 7.11 -5.39 12.18
CA GLU A 15 8.13 -6.45 12.29
C GLU A 15 8.20 -7.44 11.11
N ALA A 16 7.22 -7.40 10.19
CA ALA A 16 7.23 -8.19 8.97
C ALA A 16 7.42 -7.25 7.77
N GLU A 17 8.31 -7.62 6.85
CA GLU A 17 8.46 -7.00 5.53
C GLU A 17 7.13 -7.07 4.75
N LEU A 18 6.23 -6.15 5.08
CA LEU A 18 4.93 -6.06 4.46
C LEU A 18 5.09 -5.28 3.16
N PRO A 19 4.47 -5.75 2.07
CA PRO A 19 4.45 -4.98 0.85
C PRO A 19 3.85 -3.61 1.13
N ALA A 20 4.51 -2.58 0.63
CA ALA A 20 4.14 -1.19 0.84
C ALA A 20 4.03 -0.50 -0.52
N VAL A 21 3.07 0.42 -0.62
CA VAL A 21 2.94 1.34 -1.75
C VAL A 21 4.20 2.21 -1.82
N GLY A 22 4.89 2.15 -2.94
CA GLY A 22 6.10 2.88 -3.28
C GLY A 22 5.85 4.36 -3.54
N ILE A 23 5.26 5.08 -2.57
CA ILE A 23 4.85 6.49 -2.69
C ILE A 23 5.98 7.37 -3.24
N LYS A 24 7.23 7.13 -2.84
CA LYS A 24 8.39 7.90 -3.32
C LYS A 24 8.64 7.68 -4.81
N ARG A 25 8.53 6.44 -5.29
CA ARG A 25 8.67 6.05 -6.70
C ARG A 25 7.53 6.61 -7.54
N LEU A 26 6.28 6.39 -7.13
CA LEU A 26 5.09 6.93 -7.79
C LEU A 26 5.13 8.47 -7.88
N LYS A 27 5.56 9.16 -6.81
CA LYS A 27 5.72 10.62 -6.85
C LYS A 27 6.82 11.09 -7.81
N ARG A 28 7.89 10.30 -8.01
CA ARG A 28 8.95 10.61 -8.98
C ARG A 28 8.44 10.46 -10.41
N MET A 29 7.65 9.43 -10.70
CA MET A 29 7.03 9.24 -12.01
C MET A 29 6.16 10.44 -12.38
N LEU A 30 5.29 10.88 -11.47
CA LEU A 30 4.46 12.08 -11.67
C LEU A 30 5.29 13.37 -11.83
N LYS A 31 6.49 13.46 -11.25
CA LYS A 31 7.37 14.62 -11.46
C LYS A 31 8.05 14.59 -12.82
N LYS A 32 8.54 13.41 -13.26
CA LYS A 32 9.19 13.24 -14.55
C LYS A 32 8.25 13.60 -15.71
N CYS A 33 6.99 13.20 -15.62
CA CYS A 33 5.96 13.57 -16.60
C CYS A 33 5.84 15.10 -16.77
N ARG A 34 5.93 15.86 -15.67
CA ARG A 34 5.90 17.33 -15.70
C ARG A 34 7.21 17.96 -16.20
N SER A 35 8.36 17.31 -15.99
CA SER A 35 9.66 17.85 -16.43
C SER A 35 9.96 17.67 -17.91
N HIS A 36 9.28 16.74 -18.60
CA HIS A 36 9.31 16.66 -20.06
C HIS A 36 8.71 17.91 -20.75
N GLU A 37 8.03 18.79 -20.01
CA GLU A 37 7.54 20.10 -20.50
C GLU A 37 8.63 21.19 -20.58
N GLY A 38 9.82 20.98 -19.99
CA GLY A 38 10.82 22.06 -19.82
C GLY A 38 12.00 22.08 -20.78
N ALA A 39 12.17 21.08 -21.66
CA ALA A 39 13.39 20.91 -22.47
C ALA A 39 13.19 20.89 -23.99
N ALA A 40 11.96 21.04 -24.47
CA ALA A 40 11.66 21.09 -25.91
C ALA A 40 11.02 22.44 -26.27
N ALA A 41 11.86 23.48 -26.30
CA ALA A 41 11.53 24.73 -26.99
C ALA A 41 11.89 24.56 -28.48
N SER A 42 10.90 24.12 -29.28
CA SER A 42 10.87 24.31 -30.73
C SER A 42 9.52 24.99 -31.08
N PRO A 43 9.50 26.08 -31.87
CA PRO A 43 8.36 26.98 -31.97
C PRO A 43 7.40 26.63 -33.12
N ALA A 44 6.90 25.39 -33.15
CA ALA A 44 5.86 24.99 -34.12
C ALA A 44 5.13 23.76 -33.60
N ASP A 45 4.27 23.96 -32.60
CA ASP A 45 3.00 23.25 -32.41
C ASP A 45 2.51 23.51 -30.98
N SER A 46 1.47 24.33 -30.88
CA SER A 46 0.79 24.73 -29.66
C SER A 46 -0.04 23.59 -29.02
N ALA A 47 0.54 22.39 -28.89
CA ALA A 47 0.00 21.26 -28.14
C ALA A 47 0.76 21.02 -26.81
N GLY A 48 1.54 22.00 -26.36
CA GLY A 48 2.42 21.94 -25.19
C GLY A 48 1.74 22.11 -23.82
N ARG A 49 0.72 21.31 -23.53
CA ARG A 49 0.28 20.99 -22.16
C ARG A 49 -0.20 19.55 -22.15
N CYS A 50 0.42 18.69 -21.34
CA CYS A 50 -0.18 17.38 -21.07
C CYS A 50 -1.48 17.61 -20.27
N PRO A 51 -2.66 17.32 -20.83
CA PRO A 51 -3.92 17.62 -20.17
C PRO A 51 -4.26 16.52 -19.17
N GLY A 52 -3.70 16.55 -17.95
CA GLY A 52 -4.09 15.67 -16.82
C GLY A 52 -3.95 14.14 -17.03
N HIS A 53 -3.63 13.70 -18.25
CA HIS A 53 -3.62 12.32 -18.74
C HIS A 53 -2.65 12.28 -19.92
N CYS A 54 -1.46 11.74 -19.69
CA CYS A 54 -0.48 11.51 -20.74
C CYS A 54 -0.45 10.00 -20.93
N SER A 55 -0.93 9.50 -22.07
CA SER A 55 -1.06 8.05 -22.33
C SER A 55 0.22 7.25 -21.99
N VAL A 56 1.40 7.84 -22.21
CA VAL A 56 2.71 7.27 -21.86
C VAL A 56 2.93 7.20 -20.34
N CYS A 57 2.56 8.25 -19.61
CA CYS A 57 2.64 8.29 -18.16
C CYS A 57 1.58 7.39 -17.51
N ASP A 58 0.38 7.35 -18.07
CA ASP A 58 -0.73 6.52 -17.61
C ASP A 58 -0.38 5.03 -17.74
N GLY A 59 0.21 4.66 -18.89
CA GLY A 59 0.70 3.33 -19.20
C GLY A 59 1.86 2.84 -18.33
N SER A 60 2.46 3.70 -17.51
CA SER A 60 3.50 3.30 -16.54
C SER A 60 3.04 3.47 -15.09
N PHE A 61 2.32 4.55 -14.78
CA PHE A 61 1.85 4.91 -13.45
C PHE A 61 0.81 3.94 -12.93
N PHE A 62 -0.28 3.71 -13.68
CA PHE A 62 -1.37 2.85 -13.22
C PHE A 62 -0.94 1.38 -13.11
N PRO A 63 -0.19 0.80 -14.06
CA PRO A 63 0.35 -0.55 -13.88
C PRO A 63 1.27 -0.67 -12.67
N SER A 64 2.11 0.34 -12.40
CA SER A 64 2.96 0.36 -11.21
C SER A 64 2.14 0.42 -9.92
N LEU A 65 1.12 1.27 -9.87
CA LEU A 65 0.23 1.39 -8.71
C LEU A 65 -0.59 0.11 -8.50
N LEU A 66 -1.10 -0.49 -9.57
CA LEU A 66 -1.87 -1.73 -9.54
C LEU A 66 -1.02 -2.88 -9.00
N ASN A 67 0.22 -3.03 -9.48
CA ASN A 67 1.14 -4.05 -9.00
C ASN A 67 1.45 -3.89 -7.50
N GLU A 68 1.76 -2.66 -7.06
CA GLU A 68 2.03 -2.37 -5.65
C GLU A 68 0.80 -2.61 -4.75
N MET A 69 -0.41 -2.25 -5.21
CA MET A 69 -1.64 -2.46 -4.44
C MET A 69 -2.08 -3.94 -4.45
N SER A 70 -1.84 -4.66 -5.54
CA SER A 70 -2.11 -6.11 -5.62
C SER A 70 -1.30 -6.87 -4.57
N ALA A 71 -0.01 -6.54 -4.41
CA ALA A 71 0.82 -7.12 -3.35
C ALA A 71 0.28 -6.82 -1.94
N VAL A 72 -0.18 -5.58 -1.70
CA VAL A 72 -0.81 -5.18 -0.43
C VAL A 72 -2.07 -6.00 -0.15
N VAL A 73 -2.96 -6.13 -1.13
CA VAL A 73 -4.22 -6.88 -0.99
C VAL A 73 -3.96 -8.38 -0.83
N GLY A 74 -3.02 -8.94 -1.58
CA GLY A 74 -2.59 -10.33 -1.44
C GLY A 74 -2.11 -10.64 -0.03
N CYS A 75 -1.18 -9.83 0.48
CA CYS A 75 -0.68 -9.99 1.84
C CYS A 75 -1.77 -9.80 2.90
N PHE A 76 -2.66 -8.82 2.72
CA PHE A 76 -3.80 -8.63 3.60
C PHE A 76 -4.72 -9.86 3.63
N ASN A 77 -5.06 -10.41 2.45
CA ASN A 77 -5.93 -11.56 2.33
C ASN A 77 -5.30 -12.81 2.97
N GLU A 78 -4.01 -13.05 2.75
CA GLU A 78 -3.30 -14.15 3.40
C GLU A 78 -3.29 -14.02 4.93
N LYS A 79 -3.00 -12.82 5.46
CA LYS A 79 -3.01 -12.58 6.90
C LYS A 79 -4.42 -12.64 7.49
N ALA A 80 -5.43 -12.14 6.78
CA ALA A 80 -6.83 -12.24 7.19
C ALA A 80 -7.29 -13.70 7.23
N LYS A 81 -6.96 -14.49 6.20
CA LYS A 81 -7.25 -15.94 6.16
C LYS A 81 -6.58 -16.66 7.33
N LYS A 82 -5.29 -16.42 7.59
CA LYS A 82 -4.59 -17.01 8.75
C LYS A 82 -5.26 -16.64 10.07
N LEU A 83 -5.66 -15.37 10.26
CA LEU A 83 -6.38 -14.93 11.45
C LEU A 83 -7.76 -15.60 11.58
N LEU A 84 -8.51 -15.71 10.48
CA LEU A 84 -9.81 -16.39 10.41
C LEU A 84 -9.66 -17.88 10.68
N GLU A 85 -8.67 -18.56 10.11
CA GLU A 85 -8.39 -19.97 10.39
C GLU A 85 -8.03 -20.20 11.86
N LEU A 86 -7.29 -19.28 12.49
CA LEU A 86 -6.99 -19.35 13.92
C LEU A 86 -8.24 -19.13 14.78
N HIS A 87 -9.16 -18.26 14.35
CA HIS A 87 -10.46 -18.05 15.01
C HIS A 87 -11.46 -19.19 14.80
N LEU A 88 -11.53 -19.73 13.58
CA LEU A 88 -12.44 -20.81 13.17
C LEU A 88 -11.95 -22.20 13.55
N ALA A 89 -10.65 -22.36 13.85
CA ALA A 89 -10.08 -23.57 14.45
C ALA A 89 -10.59 -23.78 15.89
N SER A 90 -11.91 -23.85 16.05
CA SER A 90 -12.59 -24.26 17.26
C SER A 90 -12.86 -25.75 17.17
N GLY A 91 -12.39 -26.51 18.16
CA GLY A 91 -12.45 -27.97 18.19
C GLY A 91 -11.07 -28.56 18.50
N PHE A 92 -10.53 -29.37 17.60
CA PHE A 92 -9.29 -30.15 17.82
C PHE A 92 -8.02 -29.31 17.96
N LYS A 93 -7.89 -28.22 17.18
CA LYS A 93 -6.77 -27.27 17.27
C LYS A 93 -6.79 -26.45 18.57
N LYS A 94 -7.98 -26.21 19.14
CA LYS A 94 -8.12 -25.53 20.43
C LYS A 94 -7.52 -26.37 21.55
N TYR A 95 -7.61 -27.70 21.46
CA TYR A 95 -7.05 -28.62 22.44
C TYR A 95 -5.52 -28.71 22.36
N THR A 96 -4.94 -28.79 21.16
CA THR A 96 -3.48 -28.76 20.97
C THR A 96 -2.86 -27.40 21.31
N MET A 97 -3.60 -26.32 21.03
CA MET A 97 -3.21 -24.97 21.42
C MET A 97 -3.34 -24.77 22.93
N TRP A 98 -4.39 -25.28 23.59
CA TRP A 98 -4.53 -25.23 25.05
C TRP A 98 -3.43 -26.02 25.78
N LEU A 99 -3.07 -27.21 25.27
CA LEU A 99 -1.93 -28.01 25.76
C LEU A 99 -0.59 -27.27 25.63
N THR A 100 -0.43 -26.40 24.63
CA THR A 100 0.78 -25.58 24.44
C THR A 100 0.69 -24.18 25.07
N THR A 101 -0.50 -23.73 25.44
CA THR A 101 -0.78 -22.39 26.01
C THR A 101 -1.27 -22.49 27.45
N LYS A 102 -0.38 -22.94 28.34
CA LYS A 102 -0.52 -22.71 29.79
C LYS A 102 -0.28 -21.23 30.19
N GLY A 103 -0.53 -20.29 29.28
CA GLY A 103 -0.22 -18.87 29.43
C GLY A 103 -1.17 -17.98 28.64
N ASP A 104 -1.93 -17.17 29.37
CA ASP A 104 -2.95 -16.17 28.99
C ASP A 104 -2.62 -15.17 27.85
N LYS A 105 -1.45 -15.27 27.20
CA LYS A 105 -0.93 -14.26 26.27
C LYS A 105 -1.30 -14.49 24.79
N SER A 106 -1.87 -15.64 24.46
CA SER A 106 -2.21 -16.04 23.09
C SER A 106 -3.35 -15.20 22.48
N HIS A 107 -4.43 -15.00 23.23
CA HIS A 107 -5.63 -14.31 22.74
C HIS A 107 -5.39 -12.81 22.51
N GLY A 108 -4.66 -12.16 23.42
CA GLY A 108 -4.28 -10.75 23.29
C GLY A 108 -3.40 -10.49 22.06
N LYS A 109 -2.49 -11.41 21.74
CA LYS A 109 -1.64 -11.32 20.54
C LYS A 109 -2.45 -11.45 19.25
N LEU A 110 -3.45 -12.33 19.20
CA LEU A 110 -4.34 -12.48 18.03
C LEU A 110 -5.16 -11.22 17.77
N ILE A 111 -5.75 -10.64 18.82
CA ILE A 111 -6.52 -9.40 18.74
C ILE A 111 -5.64 -8.25 18.27
N GLN A 112 -4.40 -8.17 18.78
CA GLN A 112 -3.45 -7.15 18.34
C GLN A 112 -3.04 -7.33 16.87
N GLN A 113 -2.79 -8.57 16.44
CA GLN A 113 -2.51 -8.87 15.02
C GLN A 113 -3.67 -8.47 14.10
N GLY A 114 -4.92 -8.67 14.53
CA GLY A 114 -6.10 -8.19 13.82
C GLY A 114 -6.15 -6.67 13.72
N LYS A 115 -5.90 -5.95 14.82
CA LYS A 115 -5.83 -4.48 14.84
C LYS A 115 -4.73 -3.94 13.93
N ASP A 116 -3.55 -4.55 13.96
CA ASP A 116 -2.42 -4.15 13.12
C ASP A 116 -2.72 -4.39 11.63
N LEU A 117 -3.41 -5.49 11.30
CA LEU A 117 -3.83 -5.81 9.94
C LEU A 117 -4.86 -4.81 9.39
N VAL A 118 -5.85 -4.43 10.20
CA VAL A 118 -6.83 -3.39 9.83
C VAL A 118 -6.14 -2.03 9.65
N THR A 119 -5.23 -1.68 10.56
CA THR A 119 -4.47 -0.42 10.49
C THR A 119 -3.60 -0.37 9.23
N TYR A 120 -2.95 -1.49 8.89
CA TYR A 120 -2.20 -1.65 7.64
C TYR A 120 -3.09 -1.40 6.41
N ALA A 121 -4.28 -1.99 6.35
CA ALA A 121 -5.22 -1.77 5.23
C ALA A 121 -5.65 -0.29 5.12
N ILE A 122 -6.01 0.35 6.23
CA ILE A 122 -6.42 1.75 6.28
C ILE A 122 -5.29 2.66 5.75
N ILE A 123 -4.07 2.46 6.23
CA ILE A 123 -2.94 3.32 5.87
C ILE A 123 -2.57 3.16 4.39
N ASN A 124 -2.61 1.93 3.85
CA ASN A 124 -2.40 1.68 2.42
C ASN A 124 -3.53 2.27 1.55
N ALA A 125 -4.79 2.16 1.98
CA ALA A 125 -5.91 2.78 1.28
C ALA A 125 -5.81 4.31 1.26
N VAL A 126 -5.39 4.92 2.37
CA VAL A 126 -5.13 6.37 2.44
C VAL A 126 -3.96 6.77 1.53
N ALA A 127 -2.92 5.93 1.43
CA ALA A 127 -1.81 6.16 0.52
C ALA A 127 -2.27 6.14 -0.94
N MET A 128 -3.07 5.15 -1.33
CA MET A 128 -3.67 5.03 -2.66
C MET A 128 -4.52 6.27 -2.99
N ARG A 129 -5.44 6.66 -2.09
CA ARG A 129 -6.26 7.87 -2.26
C ARG A 129 -5.40 9.12 -2.45
N LYS A 130 -4.33 9.27 -1.66
CA LYS A 130 -3.47 10.45 -1.73
C LYS A 130 -2.63 10.50 -3.01
N ILE A 131 -2.18 9.36 -3.54
CA ILE A 131 -1.41 9.34 -4.80
C ILE A 131 -2.32 9.56 -6.00
N LEU A 132 -3.53 9.00 -6.01
CA LEU A 132 -4.56 9.27 -7.03
C LEU A 132 -4.99 10.74 -7.02
N LYS A 133 -5.33 11.31 -5.85
CA LYS A 133 -5.61 12.76 -5.75
C LYS A 133 -4.44 13.64 -6.19
N LYS A 134 -3.20 13.14 -6.10
CA LYS A 134 -2.03 13.86 -6.60
C LYS A 134 -1.89 13.72 -8.12
N TYR A 135 -2.30 12.58 -8.68
CA TYR A 135 -2.39 12.35 -10.11
C TYR A 135 -3.47 13.26 -10.72
N ASP A 136 -4.68 13.31 -10.16
CA ASP A 136 -5.80 14.13 -10.68
C ASP A 136 -5.54 15.65 -10.62
N LYS A 137 -4.61 16.07 -9.75
CA LYS A 137 -4.18 17.46 -9.60
C LYS A 137 -2.94 17.79 -10.45
N ALA A 138 -2.26 16.78 -10.97
CA ALA A 138 -1.02 16.95 -11.71
C ALA A 138 -1.30 17.43 -13.12
#